data_AF-A0A6M3KMK6-F1
#
_entry.id   AF-A0A6M3KMK6-F1
#
_cell.length_a   1.000
_cell.length_b   1.000
_cell.length_c   1.000
_cell.angle_alpha   90.00
_cell.angle_beta   90.00
_cell.angle_gamma   90.00
#
_symmetry.space_group_name_H-M   'P 1'
#
loop_
_entity.id
_entity.type
_entity.pdbx_description
1 polymer ?
#
loop_
_entity_poly.entity_id
_entity_poly.type
_entity_poly.pdbx_seq_one_letter_code
_entity_poly.pdbx_strand_id
1 'polypeptide(L)'
;RDIVDAGANHISTVYARFIRPVRGVNPTSAEQAEMLRKFDAAMFYRTKVESDISPWRTAAKHGCQYGMWCFESLYDEKRIPDEPEQESGESDRDFKERMDIYNGELYDALPIVIRSVHPQNVFQDPNDEFVIVEEPKTLMQAKAEWPNLAIPLTIRGVIEGTGTYQDVTQVTYFDKRYRAIYVNGIPALPSADPEGVIEHDYGHIPYVIGFSGLGSMDKSSKPEKQAVGLIRYLRSLLRSESFAYSVYNIILKAHSWPITFVSGPGAGALTQIKMKFGKIYEKPQGVTIEDYVKSPPPEMVMQHMEYTASILAASAAPRSVRGLPEAGVRSGTDRAQIISEARLRYDSILEQMQLCTAKVMANCTKIAERVVPQDFHIWAKTPDEEIDFRVDRDKIKHHYTTFVEFTPVSPEEEARRHADAMNSVKSGIMSTHTARRRYWSHIDTEAEDVRVEAEKLRSDPAIRQVMAQIVAQELMGEVARLGKIKALQSGQVPQIGAAQPGQAVSPQGAQGMMAGQGMSQALGAMMRREQGTYRPAQPGSPEELMAQMAQAGQPSTGGGFRVPGSPIQSPVPYGQVRAR
;
A
#
# COMPACT_ATOMS: atom_id res chain seq x y z
N ARG A 1 -5.70 -8.37 -14.95
CA ARG A 1 -6.33 -7.63 -13.84
C ARG A 1 -5.75 -8.08 -12.51
N ASP A 2 -5.91 -9.35 -12.15
CA ASP A 2 -5.46 -9.90 -10.86
C ASP A 2 -3.99 -9.63 -10.53
N ILE A 3 -3.09 -9.74 -11.51
CA ILE A 3 -1.66 -9.44 -11.36
C ILE A 3 -1.43 -7.98 -10.95
N VAL A 4 -2.12 -7.06 -11.62
CA VAL A 4 -2.00 -5.60 -11.39
C VAL A 4 -2.64 -5.22 -10.06
N ASP A 5 -3.83 -5.75 -9.77
CA ASP A 5 -4.53 -5.47 -8.52
C ASP A 5 -3.76 -6.06 -7.32
N ALA A 6 -3.14 -7.25 -7.45
CA ALA A 6 -2.28 -7.82 -6.43
C ALA A 6 -1.02 -6.98 -6.18
N GLY A 7 -0.34 -6.53 -7.25
CA GLY A 7 0.81 -5.64 -7.14
C GLY A 7 0.44 -4.30 -6.49
N ALA A 8 -0.66 -3.68 -6.92
CA ALA A 8 -1.15 -2.43 -6.33
C ALA A 8 -1.56 -2.57 -4.85
N ASN A 9 -2.17 -3.71 -4.47
CA ASN A 9 -2.46 -4.00 -3.06
C ASN A 9 -1.18 -4.19 -2.24
N HIS A 10 -0.14 -4.78 -2.84
CA HIS A 10 1.15 -4.98 -2.17
C HIS A 10 1.86 -3.66 -1.83
N ILE A 11 1.80 -2.70 -2.75
CA ILE A 11 2.36 -1.36 -2.53
C ILE A 11 1.66 -0.66 -1.35
N SER A 12 0.44 -1.08 -1.01
CA SER A 12 -0.32 -0.63 0.16
C SER A 12 -0.41 0.89 0.28
N THR A 13 -0.88 1.55 -0.79
CA THR A 13 -1.11 3.01 -0.79
C THR A 13 -2.24 3.44 0.17
N VAL A 14 -2.78 2.53 0.97
CA VAL A 14 -3.83 2.78 1.96
C VAL A 14 -3.27 3.47 3.19
N TYR A 15 -2.07 3.07 3.63
CA TYR A 15 -1.43 3.62 4.82
C TYR A 15 -0.06 4.17 4.43
N ALA A 16 0.14 5.46 4.66
CA ALA A 16 1.42 6.11 4.44
C ALA A 16 1.84 6.83 5.72
N ARG A 17 3.10 6.63 6.08
CA ARG A 17 3.76 7.38 7.15
C ARG A 17 4.59 8.48 6.51
N PHE A 18 4.34 9.71 6.94
CA PHE A 18 5.11 10.89 6.54
C PHE A 18 6.11 11.24 7.63
N ILE A 19 7.34 11.53 7.22
CA ILE A 19 8.43 11.92 8.11
C ILE A 19 9.03 13.22 7.56
N ARG A 20 8.97 14.28 8.38
CA ARG A 20 9.63 15.57 8.13
C ARG A 20 10.84 15.71 9.05
N PRO A 21 12.07 15.83 8.52
CA PRO A 21 13.25 15.99 9.36
C PRO A 21 13.28 17.41 9.96
N VAL A 22 13.52 17.51 11.27
CA VAL A 22 13.64 18.81 11.95
C VAL A 22 14.87 19.56 11.43
N ARG A 23 14.68 20.81 10.98
CA ARG A 23 15.79 21.70 10.60
C ARG A 23 16.24 22.52 11.81
N GLY A 24 17.24 22.02 12.52
CA GLY A 24 17.84 22.68 13.68
C GLY A 24 17.37 22.10 15.02
N VAL A 25 17.81 22.73 16.12
CA VAL A 25 17.58 22.25 17.50
C VAL A 25 16.50 23.09 18.21
N ASN A 26 15.99 24.13 17.56
CA ASN A 26 15.02 25.04 18.16
C ASN A 26 13.63 24.39 18.26
N PRO A 27 12.85 24.69 19.32
CA PRO A 27 11.50 24.15 19.49
C PRO A 27 10.56 24.56 18.34
N THR A 28 10.73 25.77 17.80
CA THR A 28 9.97 26.27 16.64
C THR A 28 10.21 25.44 15.37
N SER A 29 11.41 24.88 15.20
CA SER A 29 11.71 23.98 14.09
C SER A 29 11.02 22.62 14.23
N ALA A 30 10.80 22.16 15.47
CA ALA A 30 10.08 20.92 15.75
C ALA A 30 8.57 21.11 15.46
N GLU A 31 7.97 22.21 15.92
CA GLU A 31 6.59 22.59 15.61
C GLU A 31 6.37 22.73 14.10
N GLN A 32 7.30 23.37 13.39
CA GLN A 32 7.26 23.49 11.93
C GLN A 32 7.28 22.13 11.24
N ALA A 33 8.19 21.23 11.67
CA ALA A 33 8.29 19.89 11.10
C ALA A 33 7.03 19.06 11.38
N GLU A 34 6.43 19.21 12.56
CA GLU A 34 5.18 18.55 12.92
C GLU A 34 3.99 19.07 12.12
N MET A 35 3.87 20.40 11.97
CA MET A 35 2.87 21.05 11.14
C MET A 35 2.95 20.54 9.69
N LEU A 36 4.16 20.47 9.12
CA LEU A 36 4.37 19.97 7.76
C LEU A 36 4.14 18.46 7.63
N ARG A 37 4.40 17.68 8.69
CA ARG A 37 4.05 16.25 8.73
C ARG A 37 2.53 16.07 8.71
N LYS A 38 1.81 16.85 9.52
CA LYS A 38 0.34 16.86 9.58
C LYS A 38 -0.24 17.32 8.25
N PHE A 39 0.36 18.32 7.60
CA PHE A 39 0.01 18.76 6.25
C PHE A 39 0.09 17.62 5.22
N ASP A 40 1.23 16.94 5.13
CA ASP A 40 1.40 15.85 4.16
C ASP A 40 0.43 14.70 4.40
N ALA A 41 0.24 14.32 5.68
CA ALA A 41 -0.70 13.27 6.06
C ALA A 41 -2.13 13.66 5.68
N ALA A 42 -2.56 14.88 6.05
CA ALA A 42 -3.89 15.37 5.76
C ALA A 42 -4.16 15.45 4.24
N MET A 43 -3.22 16.00 3.47
CA MET A 43 -3.28 16.01 2.00
C MET A 43 -3.44 14.60 1.41
N PHE A 44 -2.65 13.65 1.89
CA PHE A 44 -2.66 12.28 1.39
C PHE A 44 -3.97 11.54 1.69
N TYR A 45 -4.56 11.72 2.88
CA TYR A 45 -5.82 11.08 3.23
C TYR A 45 -7.02 11.79 2.61
N ARG A 46 -7.01 13.11 2.57
CA ARG A 46 -8.09 13.90 1.99
C ARG A 46 -8.26 13.66 0.49
N THR A 47 -7.17 13.53 -0.25
CA THR A 47 -7.20 13.16 -1.68
C THR A 47 -7.81 11.77 -1.94
N LYS A 48 -7.83 10.87 -0.95
CA LYS A 48 -8.52 9.57 -1.06
C LYS A 48 -10.02 9.68 -0.84
N VAL A 49 -10.44 10.61 0.01
CA VAL A 49 -11.85 10.81 0.36
C VAL A 49 -12.56 11.64 -0.71
N GLU A 50 -11.89 12.66 -1.24
CA GLU A 50 -12.46 13.56 -2.25
C GLU A 50 -12.54 12.93 -3.65
N SER A 51 -11.70 11.95 -3.96
CA SER A 51 -11.65 11.33 -5.30
C SER A 51 -12.48 10.05 -5.34
N ASP A 52 -13.31 9.87 -6.37
CA ASP A 52 -14.05 8.62 -6.62
C ASP A 52 -13.14 7.39 -6.64
N ILE A 53 -11.94 7.56 -7.21
CA ILE A 53 -10.88 6.56 -7.23
C ILE A 53 -9.61 7.22 -6.71
N SER A 54 -9.05 6.66 -5.64
CA SER A 54 -7.80 7.15 -5.06
C SER A 54 -6.70 7.30 -6.13
N PRO A 55 -6.13 8.51 -6.32
CA PRO A 55 -5.09 8.75 -7.31
C PRO A 55 -3.84 7.91 -7.03
N TRP A 56 -3.52 7.69 -5.75
CA TRP A 56 -2.41 6.83 -5.31
C TRP A 56 -2.58 5.38 -5.77
N ARG A 57 -3.79 4.84 -5.65
CA ARG A 57 -4.10 3.47 -6.09
C ARG A 57 -4.04 3.37 -7.61
N THR A 58 -4.55 4.36 -8.34
CA THR A 58 -4.51 4.41 -9.80
C THR A 58 -3.07 4.47 -10.31
N ALA A 59 -2.22 5.32 -9.73
CA ALA A 59 -0.81 5.40 -10.05
C ALA A 59 -0.06 4.07 -9.77
N ALA A 60 -0.36 3.40 -8.66
CA ALA A 60 0.19 2.07 -8.37
C ALA A 60 -0.19 1.03 -9.44
N LYS A 61 -1.44 1.07 -9.94
CA LYS A 61 -1.86 0.23 -11.07
C LYS A 61 -1.11 0.60 -12.36
N HIS A 62 -0.96 1.89 -12.65
CA HIS A 62 -0.19 2.36 -13.80
C HIS A 62 1.27 1.89 -13.75
N GLY A 63 1.92 1.95 -12.59
CA GLY A 63 3.26 1.40 -12.38
C GLY A 63 3.35 -0.10 -12.64
N CYS A 64 2.40 -0.87 -12.13
CA CYS A 64 2.36 -2.31 -12.35
C CYS A 64 2.07 -2.68 -13.81
N GLN A 65 1.21 -1.92 -14.50
CA GLN A 65 0.75 -2.21 -15.86
C GLN A 65 1.70 -1.68 -16.94
N TYR A 66 2.01 -0.39 -16.88
CA TYR A 66 2.80 0.32 -17.90
C TYR A 66 4.26 0.50 -17.50
N GLY A 67 4.59 0.41 -16.21
CA GLY A 67 5.94 0.66 -15.71
C GLY A 67 6.27 2.13 -15.46
N MET A 68 5.28 3.00 -15.64
CA MET A 68 5.35 4.44 -15.46
C MET A 68 4.05 4.94 -14.82
N TRP A 69 4.14 5.97 -14.00
CA TRP A 69 3.00 6.72 -13.48
C TRP A 69 3.31 8.20 -13.50
N CYS A 70 2.26 9.02 -13.47
CA CYS A 70 2.38 10.46 -13.35
C CYS A 70 1.36 10.95 -12.33
N PHE A 71 1.84 11.73 -11.38
CA PHE A 71 0.98 12.53 -10.51
C PHE A 71 1.02 13.96 -10.98
N GLU A 72 -0.12 14.62 -10.93
CA GLU A 72 -0.20 16.07 -11.04
C GLU A 72 -0.64 16.66 -9.70
N SER A 73 -0.03 17.79 -9.34
CA SER A 73 -0.41 18.59 -8.19
C SER A 73 -0.67 20.02 -8.66
N LEU A 74 -1.94 20.41 -8.76
CA LEU A 74 -2.35 21.72 -9.30
C LEU A 74 -3.11 22.52 -8.25
N TYR A 75 -3.00 23.85 -8.33
CA TYR A 75 -3.86 24.76 -7.58
C TYR A 75 -5.14 25.02 -8.39
N ASP A 76 -6.29 24.84 -7.75
CA ASP A 76 -7.62 25.09 -8.30
C ASP A 76 -8.31 26.17 -7.48
N GLU A 77 -8.38 27.38 -8.04
CA GLU A 77 -9.00 28.54 -7.41
C GLU A 77 -10.50 28.35 -7.20
N LYS A 78 -11.18 27.59 -8.07
CA LYS A 78 -12.63 27.36 -8.00
C LYS A 78 -13.07 26.56 -6.78
N ARG A 79 -12.12 25.94 -6.07
CA ARG A 79 -12.38 25.21 -4.83
C ARG A 79 -12.41 26.13 -3.61
N ILE A 80 -11.96 27.37 -3.75
CA ILE A 80 -12.09 28.38 -2.71
C ILE A 80 -13.46 29.05 -2.92
N PRO A 81 -14.36 29.04 -1.92
CA PRO A 81 -15.62 29.74 -2.05
C PRO A 81 -15.37 31.25 -2.19
N ASP A 82 -16.23 31.93 -2.94
CA ASP A 82 -16.18 33.39 -3.08
C ASP A 82 -16.76 34.05 -1.82
N GLU A 83 -16.11 35.12 -1.35
CA GLU A 83 -16.59 35.87 -0.17
C GLU A 83 -17.95 36.52 -0.48
N PRO A 84 -19.00 36.29 0.36
CA PRO A 84 -20.31 36.84 0.10
C PRO A 84 -20.30 38.37 0.30
N GLU A 85 -20.73 39.12 -0.73
CA GLU A 85 -20.95 40.56 -0.62
C GLU A 85 -22.33 40.85 0.00
N GLN A 86 -22.41 41.85 0.89
CA GLN A 86 -23.67 42.24 1.52
C GLN A 86 -24.61 42.87 0.48
N GLU A 87 -25.80 42.31 0.31
CA GLU A 87 -26.77 42.81 -0.67
C GLU A 87 -27.51 44.06 -0.15
N SER A 88 -27.86 44.97 -1.05
CA SER A 88 -28.57 46.20 -0.69
C SER A 88 -29.97 45.90 -0.14
N GLY A 89 -30.16 46.07 1.17
CA GLY A 89 -31.42 45.84 1.87
C GLY A 89 -31.53 44.47 2.54
N GLU A 90 -30.46 43.68 2.52
CA GLU A 90 -30.34 42.44 3.29
C GLU A 90 -30.29 42.73 4.79
N SER A 91 -30.90 41.86 5.61
CA SER A 91 -30.80 41.99 7.05
C SER A 91 -29.40 41.56 7.54
N ASP A 92 -28.89 42.24 8.57
CA ASP A 92 -27.59 41.88 9.18
C ASP A 92 -27.52 40.40 9.63
N ARG A 93 -28.70 39.80 9.90
CA ARG A 93 -28.81 38.40 10.27
C ARG A 93 -28.59 37.48 9.07
N ASP A 94 -29.23 37.76 7.93
CA ASP A 94 -29.10 36.91 6.74
C ASP A 94 -27.67 36.98 6.18
N PHE A 95 -27.06 38.17 6.22
CA PHE A 95 -25.65 38.35 5.86
C PHE A 95 -24.73 37.54 6.78
N LYS A 96 -24.99 37.55 8.09
CA LYS A 96 -24.23 36.76 9.05
C LYS A 96 -24.40 35.25 8.83
N GLU A 97 -25.61 34.78 8.52
CA GLU A 97 -25.85 33.38 8.19
C GLU A 97 -25.08 32.96 6.91
N ARG A 98 -25.04 33.80 5.86
CA ARG A 98 -24.22 33.55 4.66
C ARG A 98 -22.71 33.56 4.98
N MET A 99 -22.26 34.48 5.83
CA MET A 99 -20.88 34.55 6.25
C MET A 99 -20.47 33.33 7.09
N ASP A 100 -21.37 32.81 7.94
CA ASP A 100 -21.14 31.59 8.71
C ASP A 100 -21.05 30.36 7.79
N ILE A 101 -21.88 30.28 6.74
CA ILE A 101 -21.79 29.23 5.71
C ILE A 101 -20.46 29.35 4.95
N TYR A 102 -20.11 30.55 4.49
CA TYR A 102 -18.85 30.83 3.81
C TYR A 102 -17.64 30.41 4.65
N ASN A 103 -17.62 30.77 5.94
CA ASN A 103 -16.55 30.37 6.85
C ASN A 103 -16.49 28.85 7.03
N GLY A 104 -17.63 28.17 7.06
CA GLY A 104 -17.70 26.71 7.09
C GLY A 104 -17.15 26.07 5.81
N GLU A 105 -17.55 26.57 4.64
CA GLU A 105 -17.05 26.07 3.35
C GLU A 105 -15.56 26.37 3.14
N LEU A 106 -15.10 27.54 3.58
CA LEU A 106 -13.68 27.92 3.53
C LEU A 106 -12.83 27.06 4.47
N TYR A 107 -13.36 26.71 5.65
CA TYR A 107 -12.72 25.77 6.58
C TYR A 107 -12.49 24.40 5.94
N ASP A 108 -13.49 23.96 5.18
CA ASP A 108 -13.47 22.71 4.44
C ASP A 108 -12.91 22.87 3.01
N ALA A 109 -12.36 24.02 2.60
CA ALA A 109 -11.83 24.18 1.25
C ALA A 109 -10.39 23.64 1.15
N LEU A 110 -10.11 22.80 0.15
CA LEU A 110 -8.74 22.41 -0.19
C LEU A 110 -8.41 22.81 -1.63
N PRO A 111 -7.62 23.86 -1.84
CA PRO A 111 -7.36 24.40 -3.16
C PRO A 111 -6.26 23.65 -3.94
N ILE A 112 -5.64 22.63 -3.35
CA ILE A 112 -4.60 21.83 -4.01
C ILE A 112 -5.18 20.47 -4.39
N VAL A 113 -5.19 20.19 -5.69
CA VAL A 113 -5.72 18.94 -6.25
C VAL A 113 -4.56 18.03 -6.65
N ILE A 114 -4.61 16.78 -6.20
CA ILE A 114 -3.68 15.74 -6.64
C ILE A 114 -4.45 14.73 -7.50
N ARG A 115 -4.02 14.53 -8.75
CA ARG A 115 -4.61 13.53 -9.65
C ARG A 115 -3.54 12.59 -10.19
N SER A 116 -3.96 11.38 -10.56
CA SER A 116 -3.10 10.48 -11.34
C SER A 116 -3.46 10.66 -12.81
N VAL A 117 -2.47 11.04 -13.61
CA VAL A 117 -2.61 11.14 -15.07
C VAL A 117 -2.29 9.79 -15.70
N HIS A 118 -2.98 9.45 -16.79
CA HIS A 118 -2.68 8.24 -17.53
C HIS A 118 -1.29 8.36 -18.19
N PRO A 119 -0.37 7.39 -18.07
CA PRO A 119 1.01 7.55 -18.53
C PRO A 119 1.15 7.74 -20.04
N GLN A 120 0.19 7.24 -20.84
CA GLN A 120 0.21 7.43 -22.31
C GLN A 120 -0.07 8.87 -22.73
N ASN A 121 -0.64 9.67 -21.83
CA ASN A 121 -1.00 11.05 -22.09
C ASN A 121 0.16 12.00 -21.75
N VAL A 122 1.26 11.49 -21.17
CA VAL A 122 2.33 12.30 -20.61
C VAL A 122 3.58 12.16 -21.46
N PHE A 123 4.07 13.29 -21.93
CA PHE A 123 5.28 13.43 -22.72
C PHE A 123 6.28 14.25 -21.91
N GLN A 124 7.24 13.56 -21.29
CA GLN A 124 8.31 14.20 -20.53
C GLN A 124 9.46 14.58 -21.45
N ASP A 125 10.03 15.75 -21.21
CA ASP A 125 11.34 16.09 -21.77
C ASP A 125 12.43 15.16 -21.19
N PRO A 126 13.34 14.60 -22.01
CA PRO A 126 14.44 13.77 -21.52
C PRO A 126 15.35 14.44 -20.49
N ASN A 127 15.39 15.78 -20.44
CA ASN A 127 16.20 16.55 -19.47
C ASN A 127 15.38 17.06 -18.28
N ASP A 128 14.11 16.67 -18.16
CA ASP A 128 13.20 17.09 -17.08
C ASP A 128 13.00 18.62 -17.01
N GLU A 129 13.03 19.28 -18.17
CA GLU A 129 12.84 20.74 -18.28
C GLU A 129 11.37 21.15 -18.43
N PHE A 130 10.59 20.33 -19.13
CA PHE A 130 9.17 20.56 -19.37
C PHE A 130 8.40 19.24 -19.46
N VAL A 131 7.08 19.34 -19.34
CA VAL A 131 6.14 18.24 -19.53
C VAL A 131 4.99 18.72 -20.41
N ILE A 132 4.61 17.88 -21.38
CA ILE A 132 3.39 18.04 -22.17
C ILE A 132 2.43 16.93 -21.78
N VAL A 133 1.17 17.28 -21.54
CA VAL A 133 0.11 16.34 -21.22
C VAL A 133 -1.03 16.50 -22.22
N GLU A 134 -1.44 15.41 -22.86
CA GLU A 134 -2.55 15.36 -23.80
C GLU A 134 -3.71 14.54 -23.21
N GLU A 135 -4.79 15.20 -22.81
CA GLU A 135 -5.94 14.55 -22.21
C GLU A 135 -7.17 14.61 -23.13
N PRO A 136 -7.78 13.45 -23.46
CA PRO A 136 -9.10 13.44 -24.05
C PRO A 136 -10.13 13.82 -22.98
N LYS A 137 -10.91 14.86 -23.25
CA LYS A 137 -12.01 15.32 -22.40
C LYS A 137 -13.31 15.29 -23.17
N THR A 138 -14.41 15.05 -22.47
CA THR A 138 -15.73 15.26 -23.06
C THR A 138 -15.98 16.76 -23.24
N LEU A 139 -16.74 17.15 -24.26
CA LEU A 139 -17.11 18.56 -24.47
C LEU A 139 -17.74 19.21 -23.24
N MET A 140 -18.57 18.48 -22.48
CA MET A 140 -19.19 19.00 -21.26
C MET A 140 -18.16 19.31 -20.17
N GLN A 141 -17.19 18.42 -19.97
CA GLN A 141 -16.08 18.67 -19.03
C GLN A 141 -15.25 19.86 -19.47
N ALA A 142 -14.89 19.95 -20.75
CA ALA A 142 -14.12 21.07 -21.29
C ALA A 142 -14.85 22.41 -21.12
N LYS A 143 -16.18 22.47 -21.34
CA LYS A 143 -16.99 23.67 -21.10
C LYS A 143 -17.12 24.04 -19.63
N ALA A 144 -17.23 23.06 -18.73
CA ALA A 144 -17.31 23.32 -17.30
C ALA A 144 -15.98 23.86 -16.74
N GLU A 145 -14.86 23.32 -17.23
CA GLU A 145 -13.53 23.76 -16.83
C GLU A 145 -13.18 25.11 -17.44
N TRP A 146 -13.53 25.31 -18.71
CA TRP A 146 -13.22 26.51 -19.49
C TRP A 146 -14.48 27.14 -20.10
N PRO A 147 -15.30 27.85 -19.30
CA PRO A 147 -16.58 28.40 -19.78
C PRO A 147 -16.39 29.52 -20.82
N ASN A 148 -15.28 30.25 -20.76
CA ASN A 148 -14.98 31.38 -21.65
C ASN A 148 -14.43 30.95 -23.02
N LEU A 149 -14.19 29.64 -23.21
CA LEU A 149 -13.66 29.10 -24.45
C LEU A 149 -14.79 29.07 -25.48
N ALA A 150 -14.67 29.91 -26.51
CA ALA A 150 -15.54 29.86 -27.69
C ALA A 150 -15.16 28.62 -28.52
N ILE A 151 -15.44 27.42 -28.01
CA ILE A 151 -15.17 26.15 -28.70
C ILE A 151 -16.09 26.11 -29.93
N PRO A 152 -15.58 26.27 -31.17
CA PRO A 152 -16.38 25.97 -32.34
C PRO A 152 -16.63 24.45 -32.29
N LEU A 153 -17.90 24.05 -32.39
CA LEU A 153 -18.34 22.65 -32.42
C LEU A 153 -17.91 21.92 -33.71
N THR A 154 -16.69 22.16 -34.19
CA THR A 154 -16.18 21.55 -35.41
C THR A 154 -15.59 20.18 -35.08
N ILE A 155 -16.46 19.20 -35.32
CA ILE A 155 -16.23 17.76 -35.32
C ILE A 155 -14.99 17.45 -36.17
N ARG A 156 -13.94 16.89 -35.57
CA ARG A 156 -12.86 16.24 -36.31
C ARG A 156 -13.06 14.72 -36.27
N GLY A 157 -13.46 14.16 -37.41
CA GLY A 157 -13.15 12.78 -37.79
C GLY A 157 -14.10 11.69 -37.28
N VAL A 158 -15.21 11.49 -37.99
CA VAL A 158 -15.84 10.18 -38.10
C VAL A 158 -14.88 9.27 -38.87
N ILE A 159 -14.18 8.38 -38.16
CA ILE A 159 -13.71 7.13 -38.74
C ILE A 159 -14.56 6.03 -38.11
N GLU A 160 -15.48 5.55 -38.92
CA GLU A 160 -16.21 4.28 -38.84
C GLU A 160 -16.38 3.65 -37.45
N GLY A 161 -17.53 3.94 -36.84
CA GLY A 161 -18.33 2.87 -36.26
C GLY A 161 -17.98 2.44 -34.84
N THR A 162 -17.77 3.36 -33.90
CA THR A 162 -18.17 3.21 -32.48
C THR A 162 -17.84 4.50 -31.72
N GLY A 163 -18.84 5.23 -31.22
CA GLY A 163 -18.61 6.25 -30.17
C GLY A 163 -19.35 7.57 -30.35
N THR A 164 -20.54 7.64 -29.78
CA THR A 164 -21.37 8.83 -29.61
C THR A 164 -20.92 9.67 -28.41
N TYR A 165 -19.76 10.34 -28.46
CA TYR A 165 -19.43 11.49 -27.58
C TYR A 165 -18.44 12.41 -28.34
N GLN A 166 -18.67 13.73 -28.29
CA GLN A 166 -17.78 14.71 -28.91
C GLN A 166 -16.54 14.85 -28.02
N ASP A 167 -15.48 14.13 -28.36
CA ASP A 167 -14.21 14.20 -27.65
C ASP A 167 -13.44 15.45 -28.06
N VAL A 168 -12.91 16.14 -27.06
CA VAL A 168 -12.10 17.35 -27.15
C VAL A 168 -10.71 16.99 -26.64
N THR A 169 -9.66 17.36 -27.37
CA THR A 169 -8.29 17.13 -26.91
C THR A 169 -7.79 18.37 -26.19
N GLN A 170 -7.48 18.23 -24.90
CA GLN A 170 -6.75 19.24 -24.14
C GLN A 170 -5.26 18.93 -24.16
N VAL A 171 -4.44 19.89 -24.58
CA VAL A 171 -2.98 19.82 -24.51
C VAL A 171 -2.51 20.84 -23.49
N THR A 172 -1.77 20.37 -22.49
CA THR A 172 -1.26 21.17 -21.39
C THR A 172 0.26 21.09 -21.41
N TYR A 173 0.92 22.25 -21.54
CA TYR A 173 2.37 22.41 -21.43
C TYR A 173 2.71 23.05 -20.09
N PHE A 174 3.72 22.53 -19.42
CA PHE A 174 4.29 23.12 -18.22
C PHE A 174 5.81 23.02 -18.22
N ASP A 175 6.47 24.12 -17.90
CA ASP A 175 7.86 24.13 -17.46
C ASP A 175 7.96 24.65 -16.02
N LYS A 176 9.13 25.15 -15.61
CA LYS A 176 9.32 25.67 -14.24
C LYS A 176 8.69 27.05 -14.03
N ARG A 177 8.42 27.81 -15.09
CA ARG A 177 7.99 29.21 -15.08
C ARG A 177 6.73 29.45 -15.91
N TYR A 178 6.58 28.79 -17.04
CA TYR A 178 5.50 29.00 -18.00
C TYR A 178 4.59 27.79 -18.11
N ARG A 179 3.31 28.07 -18.38
CA ARG A 179 2.30 27.08 -18.70
C ARG A 179 1.48 27.53 -19.90
N ALA A 180 0.99 26.57 -20.65
CA ALA A 180 0.04 26.81 -21.74
C ALA A 180 -1.01 25.70 -21.73
N ILE A 181 -2.26 26.06 -22.03
CA ILE A 181 -3.36 25.09 -22.14
C ILE A 181 -4.09 25.38 -23.44
N TYR A 182 -4.13 24.39 -24.32
CA TYR A 182 -4.86 24.43 -25.58
C TYR A 182 -5.98 23.42 -25.56
N VAL A 183 -7.15 23.81 -26.04
CA VAL A 183 -8.32 22.96 -26.18
C VAL A 183 -8.69 22.94 -27.65
N ASN A 184 -8.51 21.80 -28.32
CA ASN A 184 -8.62 21.68 -29.78
C ASN A 184 -7.77 22.72 -30.55
N GLY A 185 -6.61 23.08 -30.02
CA GLY A 185 -5.70 24.07 -30.60
C GLY A 185 -6.03 25.53 -30.30
N ILE A 186 -7.09 25.80 -29.52
CA ILE A 186 -7.46 27.16 -29.08
C ILE A 186 -6.88 27.38 -27.67
N PRO A 187 -6.15 28.48 -27.41
CA PRO A 187 -5.65 28.78 -26.07
C PRO A 187 -6.81 28.97 -25.09
N ALA A 188 -6.77 28.27 -23.97
CA ALA A 188 -7.82 28.25 -22.96
C ALA A 188 -7.68 29.36 -21.92
N LEU A 189 -6.46 29.86 -21.72
CA LEU A 189 -6.12 30.78 -20.65
C LEU A 189 -6.37 32.23 -21.10
N PRO A 190 -7.23 32.99 -20.39
CA PRO A 190 -7.66 34.32 -20.84
C PRO A 190 -6.56 35.38 -20.79
N SER A 191 -5.59 35.23 -19.88
CA SER A 191 -4.46 36.16 -19.68
C SER A 191 -3.19 35.70 -20.38
N ALA A 192 -3.29 34.75 -21.31
CA ALA A 192 -2.14 34.27 -22.05
C ALA A 192 -1.69 35.24 -23.14
N ASP A 193 -0.40 35.19 -23.47
CA ASP A 193 0.19 35.88 -24.61
C ASP A 193 -0.49 35.45 -25.93
N PRO A 194 -0.26 36.16 -27.06
CA PRO A 194 -0.83 35.78 -28.37
C PRO A 194 -0.55 34.33 -28.80
N GLU A 195 0.51 33.73 -28.25
CA GLU A 195 0.88 32.33 -28.48
C GLU A 195 0.17 31.35 -27.55
N GLY A 196 -0.55 31.81 -26.52
CA GLY A 196 -1.28 30.96 -25.56
C GLY A 196 -0.49 30.56 -24.30
N VAL A 197 0.65 31.20 -24.06
CA VAL A 197 1.54 30.94 -22.92
C VAL A 197 1.33 31.98 -21.81
N ILE A 198 1.39 31.55 -20.54
CA ILE A 198 1.33 32.43 -19.37
C ILE A 198 2.40 32.03 -18.35
N GLU A 199 2.94 33.00 -17.62
CA GLU A 199 3.81 32.75 -16.47
C GLU A 199 2.99 32.23 -15.26
N HIS A 200 3.57 31.34 -14.46
CA HIS A 200 2.96 30.79 -13.26
C HIS A 200 3.90 30.81 -12.05
N ASP A 201 3.32 30.93 -10.86
CA ASP A 201 4.09 31.15 -9.63
C ASP A 201 4.55 29.86 -8.92
N TYR A 202 4.27 28.67 -9.47
CA TYR A 202 4.72 27.41 -8.87
C TYR A 202 6.25 27.35 -8.70
N GLY A 203 7.02 27.85 -9.68
CA GLY A 203 8.49 27.76 -9.71
C GLY A 203 9.03 26.32 -9.71
N HIS A 204 8.21 25.36 -10.15
CA HIS A 204 8.51 23.95 -10.37
C HIS A 204 7.46 23.35 -11.32
N ILE A 205 7.77 22.20 -11.91
CA ILE A 205 6.82 21.46 -12.76
C ILE A 205 5.84 20.69 -11.84
N PRO A 206 4.51 20.89 -11.98
CA PRO A 206 3.52 20.25 -11.11
C PRO A 206 3.31 18.75 -11.39
N TYR A 207 3.97 18.21 -12.42
CA TYR A 207 3.91 16.81 -12.80
C TYR A 207 5.10 16.04 -12.24
N VAL A 208 4.83 14.97 -11.49
CA VAL A 208 5.85 14.06 -10.96
C VAL A 208 5.71 12.72 -11.66
N ILE A 209 6.67 12.43 -12.53
CA ILE A 209 6.74 11.19 -13.29
C ILE A 209 7.64 10.21 -12.54
N GLY A 210 7.14 9.00 -12.37
CA GLY A 210 7.86 7.91 -11.72
C GLY A 210 7.90 6.68 -12.60
N PHE A 211 8.99 5.93 -12.48
CA PHE A 211 9.18 4.65 -13.14
C PHE A 211 9.17 3.54 -12.09
N SER A 212 8.67 2.38 -12.47
CA SER A 212 8.55 1.17 -11.62
C SER A 212 9.87 0.59 -11.07
N GLY A 213 11.03 1.06 -11.57
CA GLY A 213 12.34 0.52 -11.19
C GLY A 213 12.67 -0.86 -11.77
N LEU A 214 11.74 -1.50 -12.49
CA LEU A 214 11.98 -2.79 -13.17
C LEU A 214 12.73 -2.64 -14.51
N GLY A 215 12.72 -1.42 -15.07
CA GLY A 215 13.41 -1.09 -16.31
C GLY A 215 14.91 -0.84 -16.11
N SER A 216 15.60 -0.58 -17.22
CA SER A 216 17.03 -0.21 -17.19
C SER A 216 17.32 0.99 -18.08
N MET A 217 18.29 1.79 -17.66
CA MET A 217 18.85 2.86 -18.49
C MET A 217 19.96 2.27 -19.38
N ASP A 218 19.62 2.05 -20.65
CA ASP A 218 20.59 1.63 -21.66
C ASP A 218 21.23 2.86 -22.33
N LYS A 219 22.32 2.68 -23.07
CA LYS A 219 23.04 3.74 -23.80
C LYS A 219 22.14 4.61 -24.70
N SER A 220 21.04 4.04 -25.17
CA SER A 220 20.08 4.73 -26.03
C SER A 220 19.04 5.55 -25.26
N SER A 221 19.03 5.51 -23.93
CA SER A 221 18.08 6.21 -23.03
C SER A 221 16.62 6.18 -23.49
N LYS A 222 16.20 5.06 -24.10
CA LYS A 222 14.86 4.95 -24.67
C LYS A 222 13.84 4.81 -23.53
N PRO A 223 12.77 5.63 -23.49
CA PRO A 223 11.72 5.52 -22.48
C PRO A 223 11.12 4.11 -22.42
N GLU A 224 11.03 3.44 -23.57
CA GLU A 224 10.56 2.05 -23.66
C GLU A 224 11.37 1.07 -22.82
N LYS A 225 12.65 1.32 -22.51
CA LYS A 225 13.46 0.41 -21.67
C LYS A 225 13.38 0.78 -20.18
N GLN A 226 12.97 2.01 -19.87
CA GLN A 226 12.81 2.52 -18.51
C GLN A 226 11.40 2.23 -17.97
N ALA A 227 10.36 2.49 -18.78
CA ALA A 227 8.96 2.21 -18.46
C ALA A 227 8.63 0.73 -18.69
N VAL A 228 8.94 -0.10 -17.71
CA VAL A 228 8.70 -1.56 -17.77
C VAL A 228 7.78 -1.99 -16.63
N GLY A 229 6.52 -2.29 -16.94
CA GLY A 229 5.59 -2.88 -15.96
C GLY A 229 5.78 -4.39 -15.77
N LEU A 230 5.16 -4.95 -14.75
CA LEU A 230 5.14 -6.39 -14.46
C LEU A 230 4.61 -7.22 -15.64
N ILE A 231 3.60 -6.68 -16.34
CA ILE A 231 2.95 -7.38 -17.46
C ILE A 231 3.89 -7.56 -18.66
N ARG A 232 4.89 -6.68 -18.83
CA ARG A 232 5.72 -6.68 -20.04
C ARG A 232 6.39 -8.03 -20.30
N TYR A 233 6.98 -8.62 -19.26
CA TYR A 233 7.66 -9.92 -19.34
C TYR A 233 6.68 -11.09 -19.46
N LEU A 234 5.42 -10.90 -19.09
CA LEU A 234 4.38 -11.92 -19.10
C LEU A 234 3.55 -11.92 -20.39
N ARG A 235 3.70 -10.92 -21.26
CA ARG A 235 2.83 -10.74 -22.43
C ARG A 235 2.85 -11.94 -23.38
N SER A 236 4.01 -12.55 -23.59
CA SER A 236 4.15 -13.76 -24.42
C SER A 236 3.46 -14.96 -23.78
N LEU A 237 3.62 -15.14 -22.46
CA LEU A 237 2.97 -16.21 -21.69
C LEU A 237 1.45 -16.04 -21.67
N LEU A 238 0.94 -14.84 -21.42
CA LEU A 238 -0.49 -14.52 -21.45
C LEU A 238 -1.12 -14.81 -22.83
N ARG A 239 -0.39 -14.52 -23.92
CA ARG A 239 -0.83 -14.85 -25.27
C ARG A 239 -0.87 -16.36 -25.49
N SER A 240 0.13 -17.08 -24.99
CA SER A 240 0.20 -18.54 -25.07
C SER A 240 -0.94 -19.21 -24.29
N GLU A 241 -1.21 -18.75 -23.06
CA GLU A 241 -2.31 -19.22 -22.22
C GLU A 241 -3.67 -18.94 -22.89
N SER A 242 -3.89 -17.73 -23.40
CA SER A 242 -5.14 -17.37 -24.11
C SER A 242 -5.36 -18.26 -25.33
N PHE A 243 -4.28 -18.59 -26.06
CA PHE A 243 -4.33 -19.53 -27.18
C PHE A 243 -4.68 -20.95 -26.71
N ALA A 244 -4.03 -21.44 -25.65
CA ALA A 244 -4.31 -22.76 -25.07
C ALA A 244 -5.77 -22.89 -24.61
N TYR A 245 -6.32 -21.88 -23.92
CA TYR A 245 -7.74 -21.84 -23.54
C TYR A 245 -8.67 -21.90 -24.76
N SER A 246 -8.33 -21.19 -25.84
CA SER A 246 -9.13 -21.20 -27.08
C SER A 246 -9.12 -22.59 -27.73
N VAL A 247 -7.95 -23.23 -27.80
CA VAL A 247 -7.81 -24.60 -28.31
C VAL A 247 -8.57 -25.59 -27.42
N TYR A 248 -8.47 -25.47 -26.10
CA TYR A 248 -9.20 -26.31 -25.17
C TYR A 248 -10.72 -26.19 -25.33
N ASN A 249 -11.23 -24.96 -25.54
CA ASN A 249 -12.66 -24.74 -25.79
C ASN A 249 -13.12 -25.38 -27.12
N ILE A 250 -12.29 -25.32 -28.16
CA ILE A 250 -12.57 -26.00 -29.44
C ILE A 250 -12.64 -27.52 -29.24
N ILE A 251 -11.66 -28.09 -28.52
CA ILE A 251 -11.62 -29.51 -28.20
C ILE A 251 -12.87 -29.91 -27.40
N LEU A 252 -13.20 -29.16 -26.35
CA LEU A 252 -14.36 -29.44 -25.51
C LEU A 252 -15.64 -29.44 -26.36
N LYS A 253 -15.85 -28.42 -27.20
CA LYS A 253 -17.00 -28.35 -28.12
C LYS A 253 -17.00 -29.47 -29.16
N ALA A 254 -15.83 -29.86 -29.65
CA ALA A 254 -15.72 -30.94 -30.60
C ALA A 254 -16.06 -32.29 -29.96
N HIS A 255 -15.66 -32.53 -28.71
CA HIS A 255 -15.87 -33.80 -28.03
C HIS A 255 -17.19 -33.89 -27.25
N SER A 256 -17.79 -32.76 -26.85
CA SER A 256 -19.04 -32.75 -26.10
C SER A 256 -20.26 -33.16 -26.92
N TRP A 257 -20.16 -33.08 -28.25
CA TRP A 257 -21.24 -33.44 -29.17
C TRP A 257 -20.80 -34.59 -30.07
N PRO A 258 -21.42 -35.79 -29.96
CA PRO A 258 -21.12 -36.89 -30.84
C PRO A 258 -21.51 -36.50 -32.27
N ILE A 259 -20.59 -36.70 -33.21
CA ILE A 259 -20.92 -36.63 -34.63
C ILE A 259 -21.36 -38.03 -35.01
N THR A 260 -22.56 -38.18 -35.55
CA THR A 260 -23.09 -39.48 -35.99
C THR A 260 -23.06 -39.53 -37.51
N PHE A 261 -22.45 -40.58 -38.07
CA PHE A 261 -22.57 -40.87 -39.50
C PHE A 261 -23.76 -41.80 -39.73
N VAL A 262 -24.59 -41.45 -40.72
CA VAL A 262 -25.76 -42.23 -41.10
C VAL A 262 -25.51 -42.79 -42.50
N SER A 263 -25.49 -44.11 -42.62
CA SER A 263 -25.22 -44.83 -43.87
C SER A 263 -26.37 -45.79 -44.20
N GLY A 264 -26.68 -45.99 -45.48
CA GLY A 264 -27.67 -46.97 -45.96
C GLY A 264 -28.82 -46.41 -46.82
N PRO A 265 -29.61 -47.29 -47.46
CA PRO A 265 -30.74 -46.93 -48.33
C PRO A 265 -31.92 -46.39 -47.50
N GLY A 266 -31.84 -45.11 -47.14
CA GLY A 266 -32.79 -44.44 -46.23
C GLY A 266 -32.17 -43.29 -45.41
N ALA A 267 -30.85 -43.09 -45.49
CA ALA A 267 -30.11 -42.06 -44.76
C ALA A 267 -30.64 -40.63 -44.99
N GLY A 268 -31.20 -40.35 -46.17
CA GLY A 268 -31.77 -39.05 -46.51
C GLY A 268 -32.97 -38.62 -45.66
N ALA A 269 -33.70 -39.56 -45.04
CA ALA A 269 -34.84 -39.26 -44.16
C ALA A 269 -34.41 -38.79 -42.75
N LEU A 270 -33.19 -39.14 -42.32
CA LEU A 270 -32.65 -38.79 -40.99
C LEU A 270 -32.00 -37.40 -40.96
N THR A 271 -31.65 -36.81 -42.11
CA THR A 271 -31.03 -35.47 -42.18
C THR A 271 -31.97 -34.35 -41.72
N GLN A 272 -33.29 -34.58 -41.72
CA GLN A 272 -34.30 -33.61 -41.25
C GLN A 272 -34.59 -33.71 -39.75
N ILE A 273 -34.07 -34.74 -39.06
CA ILE A 273 -34.33 -34.95 -37.63
C ILE A 273 -33.34 -34.13 -36.81
N LYS A 274 -33.80 -33.00 -36.26
CA LYS A 274 -33.05 -32.27 -35.22
C LYS A 274 -33.04 -33.10 -33.94
N MET A 275 -31.91 -33.75 -33.65
CA MET A 275 -31.72 -34.52 -32.42
C MET A 275 -31.95 -33.62 -31.19
N LYS A 276 -33.02 -33.90 -30.43
CA LYS A 276 -33.31 -33.24 -29.15
C LYS A 276 -32.97 -34.19 -28.01
N PHE A 277 -32.33 -33.65 -26.97
CA PHE A 277 -31.99 -34.41 -25.77
C PHE A 277 -33.23 -35.07 -25.16
N GLY A 278 -33.16 -36.37 -24.87
CA GLY A 278 -34.25 -37.15 -24.27
C GLY A 278 -35.38 -37.59 -25.21
N LYS A 279 -35.29 -37.30 -26.52
CA LYS A 279 -36.25 -37.82 -27.51
C LYS A 279 -35.71 -39.07 -28.19
N ILE A 280 -36.51 -40.13 -28.17
CA ILE A 280 -36.24 -41.38 -28.90
C ILE A 280 -36.81 -41.22 -30.31
N TYR A 281 -35.99 -41.52 -31.32
CA TYR A 281 -36.39 -41.51 -32.73
C TYR A 281 -36.32 -42.94 -33.27
N GLU A 282 -37.35 -43.34 -34.03
CA GLU A 282 -37.37 -44.66 -34.67
C GLU A 282 -36.40 -44.71 -35.85
N LYS A 283 -35.62 -45.79 -35.90
CA LYS A 283 -34.60 -46.02 -36.92
C LYS A 283 -35.25 -46.67 -38.15
N PRO A 284 -35.14 -46.07 -39.36
CA PRO A 284 -35.60 -46.69 -40.60
C PRO A 284 -34.89 -48.03 -40.88
N GLN A 285 -35.59 -48.99 -41.48
CA GLN A 285 -35.04 -50.30 -41.83
C GLN A 285 -33.87 -50.15 -42.82
N GLY A 286 -32.76 -50.86 -42.55
CA GLY A 286 -31.57 -50.87 -43.42
C GLY A 286 -30.57 -49.73 -43.22
N VAL A 287 -30.82 -48.80 -42.29
CA VAL A 287 -29.86 -47.74 -41.94
C VAL A 287 -28.87 -48.25 -40.88
N THR A 288 -27.60 -47.83 -40.93
CA THR A 288 -26.64 -47.94 -39.83
C THR A 288 -26.29 -46.54 -39.33
N ILE A 289 -26.32 -46.37 -38.00
CA ILE A 289 -25.88 -45.14 -37.34
C ILE A 289 -24.58 -45.53 -36.64
N GLU A 290 -23.49 -44.93 -37.05
CA GLU A 290 -22.18 -45.12 -36.43
C GLU A 290 -21.77 -43.82 -35.76
N ASP A 291 -21.52 -43.90 -34.46
CA ASP A 291 -21.00 -42.77 -33.71
C ASP A 291 -19.53 -42.58 -34.10
N TYR A 292 -19.20 -41.39 -34.60
CA TYR A 292 -17.83 -41.01 -34.80
C TYR A 292 -17.17 -40.74 -33.45
N VAL A 293 -16.48 -41.76 -32.94
CA VAL A 293 -15.63 -41.62 -31.76
C VAL A 293 -14.40 -40.83 -32.17
N LYS A 294 -14.41 -39.52 -31.90
CA LYS A 294 -13.24 -38.67 -32.06
C LYS A 294 -12.12 -39.18 -31.17
N SER A 295 -10.93 -39.39 -31.73
CA SER A 295 -9.73 -39.69 -30.95
C SER A 295 -9.55 -38.64 -29.87
N PRO A 296 -9.28 -39.03 -28.60
CA PRO A 296 -9.13 -38.06 -27.52
C PRO A 296 -8.05 -37.03 -27.87
N PRO A 297 -8.20 -35.78 -27.42
CA PRO A 297 -7.20 -34.75 -27.66
C PRO A 297 -5.85 -35.19 -27.10
N PRO A 298 -4.73 -34.81 -27.74
CA PRO A 298 -3.41 -35.10 -27.21
C PRO A 298 -3.24 -34.54 -25.79
N GLU A 299 -2.78 -35.38 -24.86
CA GLU A 299 -2.58 -35.00 -23.45
C GLU A 299 -1.63 -33.80 -23.30
N MET A 300 -0.66 -33.67 -24.22
CA MET A 300 0.26 -32.53 -24.28
C MET A 300 -0.45 -31.17 -24.29
N VAL A 301 -1.66 -31.06 -24.84
CA VAL A 301 -2.41 -29.78 -24.84
C VAL A 301 -2.85 -29.41 -23.42
N MET A 302 -3.30 -30.39 -22.64
CA MET A 302 -3.67 -30.19 -21.23
C MET A 302 -2.43 -29.91 -20.38
N GLN A 303 -1.36 -30.66 -20.57
CA GLN A 303 -0.08 -30.44 -19.87
C GLN A 303 0.52 -29.06 -20.17
N HIS A 304 0.45 -28.59 -21.43
CA HIS A 304 0.93 -27.25 -21.80
C HIS A 304 0.10 -26.14 -21.13
N MET A 305 -1.22 -26.33 -20.99
CA MET A 305 -2.08 -25.39 -20.28
C MET A 305 -1.72 -25.32 -18.79
N GLU A 306 -1.53 -26.45 -18.12
CA GLU A 306 -1.08 -26.50 -16.72
C GLU A 306 0.30 -25.87 -16.54
N TYR A 307 1.22 -26.17 -17.45
CA TYR A 307 2.57 -25.61 -17.44
C TYR A 307 2.56 -24.09 -17.57
N THR A 308 1.85 -23.54 -18.57
CA THR A 308 1.77 -22.08 -18.75
C THR A 308 1.09 -21.38 -17.58
N ALA A 309 0.00 -21.96 -17.04
CA ALA A 309 -0.66 -21.45 -15.83
C ALA A 309 0.27 -21.47 -14.60
N SER A 310 1.08 -22.52 -14.44
CA SER A 310 2.04 -22.64 -13.33
C SER A 310 3.14 -21.57 -13.41
N ILE A 311 3.71 -21.34 -14.60
CA ILE A 311 4.72 -20.30 -14.82
C ILE A 311 4.13 -18.93 -14.60
N LEU A 312 2.92 -18.68 -15.10
CA LEU A 312 2.24 -17.39 -14.90
C LEU A 312 2.01 -17.14 -13.40
N ALA A 313 1.52 -18.15 -12.68
CA ALA A 313 1.33 -18.05 -11.23
C ALA A 313 2.64 -17.81 -10.48
N ALA A 314 3.73 -18.45 -10.91
CA ALA A 314 5.05 -18.29 -10.30
C ALA A 314 5.69 -16.93 -10.62
N SER A 315 5.45 -16.35 -11.80
CA SER A 315 6.11 -15.12 -12.27
C SER A 315 5.32 -13.84 -11.96
N ALA A 316 3.99 -13.90 -11.97
CA ALA A 316 3.16 -12.71 -11.88
C ALA A 316 2.78 -12.30 -10.45
N ALA A 317 2.32 -13.28 -9.65
CA ALA A 317 1.94 -13.11 -8.26
C ALA A 317 1.93 -14.47 -7.57
N PRO A 318 2.99 -14.81 -6.79
CA PRO A 318 3.04 -16.02 -6.01
C PRO A 318 1.76 -16.21 -5.19
N ARG A 319 1.37 -17.48 -4.98
CA ARG A 319 0.12 -17.82 -4.29
C ARG A 319 0.08 -17.22 -2.88
N SER A 320 1.23 -17.15 -2.20
CA SER A 320 1.42 -16.50 -0.91
C SER A 320 0.98 -15.03 -0.88
N VAL A 321 1.33 -14.23 -1.89
CA VAL A 321 0.94 -12.81 -1.99
C VAL A 321 -0.57 -12.64 -2.16
N ARG A 322 -1.23 -13.65 -2.74
CA ARG A 322 -2.68 -13.70 -2.90
C ARG A 322 -3.41 -14.24 -1.67
N GLY A 323 -2.70 -14.53 -0.59
CA GLY A 323 -3.27 -15.11 0.62
C GLY A 323 -3.64 -16.59 0.50
N LEU A 324 -3.27 -17.24 -0.61
CA LEU A 324 -3.46 -18.67 -0.80
C LEU A 324 -2.31 -19.45 -0.15
N PRO A 325 -2.59 -20.61 0.47
CA PRO A 325 -1.54 -21.47 1.00
C PRO A 325 -0.65 -21.97 -0.13
N GLU A 326 0.66 -22.00 0.14
CA GLU A 326 1.63 -22.64 -0.74
C GLU A 326 1.81 -24.12 -0.37
N ALA A 327 1.99 -24.96 -1.39
CA ALA A 327 2.14 -26.39 -1.19
C ALA A 327 3.46 -26.68 -0.47
N GLY A 328 3.40 -27.39 0.65
CA GLY A 328 4.59 -27.74 1.45
C GLY A 328 4.87 -26.84 2.65
N VAL A 329 4.15 -25.72 2.81
CA VAL A 329 4.33 -24.82 3.96
C VAL A 329 3.58 -25.35 5.17
N ARG A 330 4.31 -25.83 6.18
CA ARG A 330 3.74 -26.42 7.41
C ARG A 330 3.87 -25.50 8.63
N SER A 331 4.69 -24.46 8.56
CA SER A 331 4.94 -23.54 9.67
C SER A 331 4.64 -22.08 9.29
N GLY A 332 4.30 -21.26 10.28
CA GLY A 332 4.09 -19.82 10.09
C GLY A 332 5.36 -19.07 9.69
N THR A 333 6.53 -19.55 10.13
CA THR A 333 7.84 -18.98 9.78
C THR A 333 8.17 -19.20 8.31
N ASP A 334 7.95 -20.40 7.79
CA ASP A 334 8.18 -20.70 6.36
C ASP A 334 7.22 -19.86 5.49
N ARG A 335 5.96 -19.71 5.94
CA ARG A 335 4.99 -18.83 5.28
C ARG A 335 5.46 -17.38 5.25
N ALA A 336 6.03 -16.88 6.33
CA ALA A 336 6.54 -15.52 6.42
C ALA A 336 7.75 -15.29 5.50
N GLN A 337 8.68 -16.26 5.44
CA GLN A 337 9.84 -16.19 4.55
C GLN A 337 9.41 -16.15 3.08
N ILE A 338 8.51 -17.05 2.67
CA ILE A 338 7.97 -17.09 1.32
C ILE A 338 7.24 -15.79 0.98
N ILE A 339 6.43 -15.26 1.90
CA ILE A 339 5.78 -13.96 1.70
C ILE A 339 6.84 -12.88 1.52
N SER A 340 7.90 -12.87 2.33
CA SER A 340 9.00 -11.92 2.26
C SER A 340 9.72 -11.97 0.91
N GLU A 341 10.09 -13.16 0.43
CA GLU A 341 10.70 -13.36 -0.89
C GLU A 341 9.78 -12.89 -2.02
N ALA A 342 8.47 -13.09 -1.86
CA ALA A 342 7.51 -12.60 -2.81
C ALA A 342 7.33 -11.07 -2.76
N ARG A 343 7.54 -10.43 -1.60
CA ARG A 343 7.55 -8.95 -1.45
C ARG A 343 8.69 -8.31 -2.23
N LEU A 344 9.88 -8.92 -2.18
CA LEU A 344 11.10 -8.44 -2.88
C LEU A 344 10.88 -8.16 -4.37
N ARG A 345 9.90 -8.83 -5.01
CA ARG A 345 9.56 -8.62 -6.43
C ARG A 345 8.84 -7.30 -6.71
N TYR A 346 8.18 -6.73 -5.70
CA TYR A 346 7.44 -5.48 -5.80
C TYR A 346 8.17 -4.31 -5.12
N ASP A 347 9.25 -4.60 -4.37
CA ASP A 347 10.01 -3.59 -3.61
C ASP A 347 10.53 -2.47 -4.50
N SER A 348 10.99 -2.75 -5.72
CA SER A 348 11.45 -1.70 -6.64
C SER A 348 10.34 -0.69 -6.97
N ILE A 349 9.11 -1.16 -7.13
CA ILE A 349 7.96 -0.30 -7.42
C ILE A 349 7.58 0.49 -6.16
N LEU A 350 7.60 -0.18 -5.00
CA LEU A 350 7.30 0.40 -3.70
C LEU A 350 8.24 1.56 -3.37
N GLU A 351 9.55 1.35 -3.46
CA GLU A 351 10.59 2.36 -3.20
C GLU A 351 10.43 3.57 -4.13
N GLN A 352 10.25 3.34 -5.42
CA GLN A 352 10.06 4.42 -6.38
C GLN A 352 8.76 5.19 -6.13
N MET A 353 7.67 4.50 -5.76
CA MET A 353 6.43 5.17 -5.40
C MET A 353 6.60 6.04 -4.15
N GLN A 354 7.32 5.57 -3.12
CA GLN A 354 7.62 6.35 -1.92
C GLN A 354 8.39 7.64 -2.25
N LEU A 355 9.41 7.54 -3.11
CA LEU A 355 10.19 8.70 -3.58
C LEU A 355 9.33 9.68 -4.40
N CYS A 356 8.49 9.17 -5.29
CA CYS A 356 7.57 10.00 -6.07
C CYS A 356 6.53 10.69 -5.19
N THR A 357 5.92 9.97 -4.24
CA THR A 357 4.96 10.57 -3.30
C THR A 357 5.62 11.64 -2.45
N ALA A 358 6.87 11.45 -2.01
CA ALA A 358 7.63 12.48 -1.33
C ALA A 358 7.82 13.74 -2.19
N LYS A 359 8.13 13.59 -3.48
CA LYS A 359 8.23 14.71 -4.44
C LYS A 359 6.89 15.41 -4.65
N VAL A 360 5.78 14.65 -4.75
CA VAL A 360 4.43 15.23 -4.87
C VAL A 360 4.09 16.05 -3.64
N MET A 361 4.33 15.53 -2.43
CA MET A 361 4.09 16.28 -1.20
C MET A 361 4.97 17.54 -1.12
N ALA A 362 6.23 17.44 -1.53
CA ALA A 362 7.11 18.60 -1.63
C ALA A 362 6.58 19.67 -2.62
N ASN A 363 6.02 19.25 -3.74
CA ASN A 363 5.36 20.15 -4.70
C ASN A 363 4.11 20.79 -4.09
N CYS A 364 3.27 20.03 -3.39
CA CYS A 364 2.12 20.58 -2.66
C CYS A 364 2.55 21.63 -1.61
N THR A 365 3.63 21.38 -0.86
CA THR A 365 4.18 22.38 0.08
C THR A 365 4.66 23.65 -0.63
N LYS A 366 5.29 23.53 -1.81
CA LYS A 366 5.69 24.70 -2.62
C LYS A 366 4.48 25.48 -3.14
N ILE A 367 3.42 24.80 -3.56
CA ILE A 367 2.18 25.43 -4.01
C ILE A 367 1.52 26.18 -2.85
N ALA A 368 1.44 25.55 -1.67
CA ALA A 368 0.93 26.16 -0.45
C ALA A 368 1.73 27.42 -0.05
N GLU A 369 3.05 27.41 -0.21
CA GLU A 369 3.91 28.55 0.13
C GLU A 369 3.90 29.67 -0.91
N ARG A 370 3.67 29.39 -2.20
CA ARG A 370 3.85 30.40 -3.26
C ARG A 370 2.55 30.91 -3.87
N VAL A 371 1.58 30.03 -4.06
CA VAL A 371 0.39 30.30 -4.88
C VAL A 371 -0.86 30.51 -4.05
N VAL A 372 -1.02 29.78 -2.94
CA VAL A 372 -2.19 29.96 -2.09
C VAL A 372 -2.10 31.33 -1.39
N PRO A 373 -3.11 32.21 -1.56
CA PRO A 373 -3.00 33.60 -1.11
C PRO A 373 -3.11 33.77 0.40
N GLN A 374 -3.81 32.87 1.10
CA GLN A 374 -4.10 32.95 2.54
C GLN A 374 -3.70 31.67 3.27
N ASP A 375 -3.53 31.77 4.59
CA ASP A 375 -3.45 30.59 5.45
C ASP A 375 -4.78 29.83 5.37
N PHE A 376 -4.71 28.51 5.35
CA PHE A 376 -5.90 27.67 5.24
C PHE A 376 -5.89 26.58 6.29
N HIS A 377 -7.09 26.16 6.66
CA HIS A 377 -7.30 25.04 7.56
C HIS A 377 -7.32 23.74 6.76
N ILE A 378 -6.74 22.70 7.34
CA ILE A 378 -6.89 21.35 6.79
C ILE A 378 -7.40 20.45 7.89
N TRP A 379 -8.61 19.95 7.66
CA TRP A 379 -9.16 18.85 8.40
C TRP A 379 -8.97 17.54 7.62
N ALA A 380 -8.48 16.51 8.31
CA ALA A 380 -8.45 15.15 7.80
C ALA A 380 -8.47 14.13 8.93
N LYS A 381 -9.32 13.10 8.77
CA LYS A 381 -9.32 11.94 9.65
C LYS A 381 -8.38 10.88 9.10
N THR A 382 -7.26 10.67 9.76
CA THR A 382 -6.41 9.51 9.52
C THR A 382 -6.88 8.35 10.39
N PRO A 383 -6.48 7.10 10.10
CA PRO A 383 -6.81 5.94 10.95
C PRO A 383 -6.34 6.12 12.41
N ASP A 384 -5.25 6.85 12.61
CA ASP A 384 -4.55 6.97 13.90
C ASP A 384 -4.81 8.30 14.61
N GLU A 385 -5.06 9.38 13.87
CA GLU A 385 -5.13 10.76 14.37
C GLU A 385 -6.22 11.56 13.61
N GLU A 386 -7.03 12.32 14.34
CA GLU A 386 -7.85 13.39 13.76
C GLU A 386 -6.97 14.64 13.66
N ILE A 387 -6.65 15.03 12.42
CA ILE A 387 -5.78 16.15 12.12
C ILE A 387 -6.68 17.35 11.84
N ASP A 388 -6.59 18.35 12.70
CA ASP A 388 -7.21 19.64 12.52
C ASP A 388 -6.21 20.73 12.91
N PHE A 389 -5.71 21.46 11.91
CA PHE A 389 -4.77 22.55 12.16
C PHE A 389 -4.78 23.58 11.03
N ARG A 390 -4.31 24.77 11.37
CA ARG A 390 -4.07 25.87 10.44
C ARG A 390 -2.66 25.78 9.87
N VAL A 391 -2.56 25.82 8.55
CA VAL A 391 -1.27 25.86 7.85
C VAL A 391 -0.83 27.32 7.75
N ASP A 392 0.13 27.72 8.59
CA ASP A 392 0.71 29.05 8.51
C ASP A 392 1.78 29.10 7.41
N ARG A 393 1.53 29.89 6.36
CA ARG A 393 2.42 30.02 5.20
C ARG A 393 3.83 30.48 5.59
N ASP A 394 3.91 31.47 6.48
CA ASP A 394 5.17 32.06 6.94
C ASP A 394 6.06 31.07 7.71
N LYS A 395 5.47 30.00 8.25
CA LYS A 395 6.21 28.96 8.95
C LYS A 395 6.84 27.94 8.00
N ILE A 396 6.44 27.83 6.74
CA ILE A 396 6.94 26.81 5.80
C ILE A 396 8.44 26.99 5.48
N LYS A 397 8.90 28.24 5.30
CA LYS A 397 10.33 28.64 5.14
C LYS A 397 11.17 27.68 4.29
N HIS A 398 10.69 27.33 3.09
CA HIS A 398 11.38 26.43 2.17
C HIS A 398 11.74 25.03 2.71
N HIS A 399 10.98 24.50 3.68
CA HIS A 399 11.15 23.13 4.17
C HIS A 399 10.40 22.11 3.31
N TYR A 400 11.03 21.70 2.19
CA TYR A 400 10.43 20.80 1.21
C TYR A 400 10.88 19.33 1.33
N THR A 401 11.73 19.00 2.28
CA THR A 401 12.25 17.63 2.42
C THR A 401 11.21 16.77 3.13
N THR A 402 10.74 15.73 2.46
CA THR A 402 9.79 14.74 3.00
C THR A 402 10.32 13.35 2.75
N PHE A 403 10.09 12.44 3.71
CA PHE A 403 10.24 11.01 3.50
C PHE A 403 8.88 10.35 3.68
N VAL A 404 8.57 9.39 2.82
CA VAL A 404 7.32 8.64 2.83
C VAL A 404 7.64 7.18 2.94
N GLU A 405 6.96 6.50 3.86
CA GLU A 405 7.04 5.06 4.00
C GLU A 405 5.62 4.50 3.85
N PHE A 406 5.42 3.62 2.87
CA PHE A 406 4.19 2.84 2.79
C PHE A 406 4.39 1.57 3.61
N THR A 407 3.65 1.47 4.70
CA THR A 407 3.67 0.27 5.53
C THR A 407 2.44 -0.57 5.18
N PRO A 408 2.61 -1.80 4.65
CA PRO A 408 1.54 -2.77 4.62
C PRO A 408 1.27 -3.18 6.07
N VAL A 409 0.33 -2.50 6.72
CA VAL A 409 -0.06 -2.84 8.08
C VAL A 409 -1.05 -4.00 7.96
N SER A 410 -0.55 -5.23 8.12
CA SER A 410 -1.42 -6.29 8.63
C SER A 410 -1.47 -6.12 10.16
N PRO A 411 -2.65 -6.26 10.79
CA PRO A 411 -2.75 -6.22 12.25
C PRO A 411 -1.80 -7.21 12.94
N GLU A 412 -1.48 -8.32 12.28
CA GLU A 412 -0.53 -9.33 12.75
C GLU A 412 0.93 -8.84 12.70
N GLU A 413 1.36 -8.17 11.64
CA GLU A 413 2.72 -7.63 11.53
C GLU A 413 2.92 -6.43 12.47
N GLU A 414 1.86 -5.65 12.71
CA GLU A 414 1.85 -4.58 13.70
C GLU A 414 1.96 -5.13 15.12
N ALA A 415 1.17 -6.15 15.45
CA ALA A 415 1.29 -6.86 16.73
C ALA A 415 2.70 -7.46 16.91
N ARG A 416 3.31 -8.00 15.84
CA ARG A 416 4.69 -8.49 15.89
C ARG A 416 5.70 -7.37 16.10
N ARG A 417 5.58 -6.25 15.37
CA ARG A 417 6.44 -5.07 15.58
C ARG A 417 6.32 -4.53 17.00
N HIS A 418 5.11 -4.50 17.56
CA HIS A 418 4.90 -4.10 18.95
C HIS A 418 5.52 -5.10 19.93
N ALA A 419 5.39 -6.41 19.70
CA ALA A 419 6.03 -7.43 20.52
C ALA A 419 7.57 -7.32 20.46
N ASP A 420 8.14 -7.13 19.26
CA ASP A 420 9.58 -6.95 19.04
C ASP A 420 10.08 -5.65 19.68
N ALA A 421 9.32 -4.56 19.58
CA ALA A 421 9.62 -3.31 20.27
C ALA A 421 9.57 -3.48 21.79
N MET A 422 8.54 -4.16 22.34
CA MET A 422 8.47 -4.49 23.76
C MET A 422 9.65 -5.35 24.22
N ASN A 423 10.07 -6.32 23.42
CA ASN A 423 11.22 -7.17 23.72
C ASN A 423 12.53 -6.38 23.64
N SER A 424 12.66 -5.46 22.69
CA SER A 424 13.82 -4.56 22.56
C SER A 424 13.94 -3.58 23.74
N VAL A 425 12.79 -3.12 24.26
CA VAL A 425 12.72 -2.31 25.47
C VAL A 425 13.07 -3.13 26.71
N LYS A 426 12.48 -4.34 26.85
CA LYS A 426 12.76 -5.25 27.97
C LYS A 426 14.22 -5.70 28.03
N SER A 427 14.85 -5.89 26.87
CA SER A 427 16.27 -6.24 26.76
C SER A 427 17.22 -5.05 26.94
N GLY A 428 16.69 -3.83 27.07
CA GLY A 428 17.50 -2.62 27.25
C GLY A 428 18.23 -2.14 25.99
N ILE A 429 17.98 -2.75 24.83
CA ILE A 429 18.56 -2.35 23.54
C ILE A 429 17.96 -1.01 23.06
N MET A 430 16.71 -0.73 23.47
CA MET A 430 15.98 0.48 23.10
C MET A 430 15.32 1.11 24.32
N SER A 431 15.34 2.44 24.43
CA SER A 431 14.57 3.13 25.46
C SER A 431 13.07 3.06 25.18
N THR A 432 12.25 3.11 26.22
CA THR A 432 10.77 3.21 26.10
C THR A 432 10.36 4.41 25.25
N HIS A 433 11.02 5.55 25.43
CA HIS A 433 10.77 6.78 24.66
C HIS A 433 11.06 6.58 23.17
N THR A 434 12.19 5.97 22.81
CA THR A 434 12.54 5.73 21.41
C THR A 434 11.62 4.68 20.77
N ALA A 435 11.24 3.65 21.52
CA ALA A 435 10.29 2.64 21.06
C ALA A 435 8.90 3.25 20.77
N ARG A 436 8.41 4.14 21.64
CA ARG A 436 7.16 4.87 21.45
C ARG A 436 7.19 5.76 20.22
N ARG A 437 8.21 6.60 20.09
CA ARG A 437 8.35 7.50 18.93
C ARG A 437 8.43 6.73 17.60
N ARG A 438 9.10 5.58 17.59
CA ARG A 438 9.37 4.81 16.37
C ARG A 438 8.25 3.86 15.99
N TYR A 439 7.68 3.13 16.95
CA TYR A 439 6.73 2.05 16.73
C TYR A 439 5.31 2.33 17.25
N TRP A 440 5.12 3.26 18.19
CA TRP A 440 3.82 3.66 18.73
C TRP A 440 3.54 5.13 18.40
N SER A 441 3.58 5.48 17.11
CA SER A 441 3.38 6.87 16.67
C SER A 441 1.95 7.40 16.85
N HIS A 442 0.98 6.53 17.16
CA HIS A 442 -0.40 6.91 17.50
C HIS A 442 -0.54 7.45 18.93
N ILE A 443 0.55 7.40 19.71
CA ILE A 443 0.59 7.86 21.09
C ILE A 443 1.48 9.10 21.13
N ASP A 444 0.97 10.19 21.68
CA ASP A 444 1.80 11.33 22.03
C ASP A 444 2.84 10.88 23.08
N THR A 445 4.07 10.73 22.60
CA THR A 445 5.22 10.25 23.38
C THR A 445 5.45 11.09 24.62
N GLU A 446 5.30 12.41 24.51
CA GLU A 446 5.60 13.32 25.61
C GLU A 446 4.51 13.24 26.68
N ALA A 447 3.24 13.25 26.26
CA ALA A 447 2.12 13.08 27.18
C ALA A 447 2.15 11.73 27.92
N GLU A 448 2.51 10.63 27.23
CA GLU A 448 2.62 9.32 27.87
C GLU A 448 3.88 9.13 28.70
N ASP A 449 4.98 9.79 28.37
CA ASP A 449 6.16 9.78 29.23
C ASP A 449 5.88 10.53 30.53
N VAL A 450 5.17 11.66 30.47
CA VAL A 450 4.67 12.37 31.66
C VAL A 450 3.70 11.50 32.48
N ARG A 451 2.78 10.76 31.83
CA ARG A 451 1.87 9.83 32.53
C ARG A 451 2.62 8.69 33.21
N VAL A 452 3.60 8.09 32.53
CA VAL A 452 4.43 7.01 33.09
C VAL A 452 5.33 7.52 34.21
N GLU A 453 5.91 8.70 34.09
CA GLU A 453 6.67 9.32 35.19
C GLU A 453 5.77 9.64 36.38
N ALA A 454 4.57 10.16 36.14
CA ALA A 454 3.58 10.38 37.20
C ALA A 454 3.16 9.06 37.88
N GLU A 455 3.00 7.97 37.12
CA GLU A 455 2.69 6.65 37.66
C GLU A 455 3.88 6.05 38.44
N LYS A 456 5.11 6.22 37.95
CA LYS A 456 6.34 5.85 38.66
C LYS A 456 6.50 6.63 39.96
N LEU A 457 6.28 7.93 39.95
CA LEU A 457 6.30 8.77 41.15
C LEU A 457 5.21 8.35 42.16
N ARG A 458 4.01 7.97 41.71
CA ARG A 458 2.95 7.43 42.59
C ARG A 458 3.26 6.02 43.13
N SER A 459 4.07 5.25 42.42
CA SER A 459 4.47 3.90 42.83
C SER A 459 5.77 3.87 43.61
N ASP A 460 6.52 4.97 43.65
CA ASP A 460 7.75 5.11 44.43
C ASP A 460 7.44 4.93 45.95
N PRO A 461 8.08 3.95 46.63
CA PRO A 461 7.88 3.71 48.04
C PRO A 461 8.21 4.92 48.93
N ALA A 462 9.12 5.81 48.53
CA ALA A 462 9.43 7.02 49.30
C ALA A 462 8.27 8.03 49.28
N ILE A 463 7.66 8.24 48.11
CA ILE A 463 6.51 9.13 47.96
C ILE A 463 5.26 8.51 48.60
N ARG A 464 5.09 7.19 48.51
CA ARG A 464 4.03 6.47 49.26
C ARG A 464 4.21 6.58 50.76
N GLN A 465 5.42 6.56 51.29
CA GLN A 465 5.67 6.76 52.72
C GLN A 465 5.34 8.20 53.14
N VAL A 466 5.70 9.21 52.34
CA VAL A 466 5.37 10.61 52.63
C VAL A 466 3.87 10.86 52.51
N MET A 467 3.21 10.35 51.46
CA MET A 467 1.75 10.42 51.33
C MET A 467 1.05 9.65 52.44
N ALA A 468 1.55 8.47 52.84
CA ALA A 468 1.02 7.74 53.98
C ALA A 468 1.25 8.49 55.31
N GLN A 469 2.35 9.22 55.46
CA GLN A 469 2.60 10.08 56.63
C GLN A 469 1.70 11.31 56.63
N ILE A 470 1.44 11.94 55.49
CA ILE A 470 0.52 13.07 55.37
C ILE A 470 -0.90 12.61 55.66
N VAL A 471 -1.34 11.51 55.04
CA VAL A 471 -2.66 10.91 55.30
C VAL A 471 -2.77 10.44 56.75
N ALA A 472 -1.69 9.90 57.34
CA ALA A 472 -1.66 9.55 58.76
C ALA A 472 -1.67 10.79 59.67
N GLN A 473 -1.06 11.92 59.28
CA GLN A 473 -1.13 13.19 60.01
C GLN A 473 -2.52 13.81 59.91
N GLU A 474 -3.17 13.70 58.76
CA GLU A 474 -4.53 14.19 58.54
C GLU A 474 -5.54 13.34 59.31
N LEU A 475 -5.41 12.01 59.27
CA LEU A 475 -6.15 11.08 60.13
C LEU A 475 -5.85 11.27 61.62
N MET A 476 -4.60 11.54 62.01
CA MET A 476 -4.27 11.89 63.40
C MET A 476 -4.86 13.25 63.80
N GLY A 477 -4.96 14.20 62.87
CA GLY A 477 -5.68 15.46 63.06
C GLY A 477 -7.17 15.24 63.28
N GLU A 478 -7.79 14.36 62.48
CA GLU A 478 -9.19 13.96 62.60
C GLU A 478 -9.45 13.17 63.90
N VAL A 479 -8.55 12.27 64.29
CA VAL A 479 -8.61 11.49 65.55
C VAL A 479 -8.33 12.38 66.76
N ALA A 480 -7.46 13.38 66.67
CA ALA A 480 -7.26 14.39 67.72
C ALA A 480 -8.47 15.32 67.85
N ARG A 481 -9.16 15.61 66.74
CA ARG A 481 -10.41 16.36 66.73
C ARG A 481 -11.55 15.55 67.36
N LEU A 482 -11.66 14.25 67.04
CA LEU A 482 -12.59 13.30 67.67
C LEU A 482 -12.25 13.02 69.15
N GLY A 483 -10.97 12.99 69.51
CA GLY A 483 -10.49 12.85 70.89
C GLY A 483 -10.80 14.07 71.74
N LYS A 484 -10.65 15.29 71.19
CA LYS A 484 -11.11 16.53 71.85
C LYS A 484 -12.62 16.57 72.01
N ILE A 485 -13.39 16.06 71.05
CA ILE A 485 -14.85 15.94 71.17
C ILE A 485 -15.24 14.93 72.27
N LYS A 486 -14.55 13.79 72.38
CA LYS A 486 -14.77 12.82 73.46
C LYS A 486 -14.31 13.33 74.83
N ALA A 487 -13.22 14.10 74.91
CA ALA A 487 -12.73 14.70 76.15
C ALA A 487 -13.59 15.88 76.64
N LEU A 488 -14.29 16.58 75.74
CA LEU A 488 -15.30 17.58 76.10
C LEU A 488 -16.65 16.96 76.51
N GLN A 489 -16.94 15.71 76.13
CA GLN A 489 -18.15 14.97 76.52
C GLN A 489 -18.00 14.12 77.79
N SER A 490 -16.79 13.85 78.28
CA SER A 490 -16.56 13.00 79.45
C SER A 490 -15.80 13.76 80.54
N GLY A 491 -16.50 14.66 81.24
CA GLY A 491 -15.98 15.27 82.46
C GLY A 491 -15.86 14.23 83.57
N GLN A 492 -14.65 13.73 83.84
CA GLN A 492 -14.31 13.02 85.07
C GLN A 492 -12.82 13.20 85.44
N VAL A 493 -12.61 13.67 86.66
CA VAL A 493 -11.32 13.87 87.37
C VAL A 493 -10.87 12.52 87.98
N PRO A 494 -9.56 12.27 88.21
CA PRO A 494 -8.95 10.95 88.11
C PRO A 494 -8.86 10.21 89.45
N GLN A 495 -8.77 8.87 89.38
CA GLN A 495 -8.30 8.07 90.51
C GLN A 495 -7.23 7.05 90.10
N ILE A 496 -6.19 7.06 90.93
CA ILE A 496 -4.89 6.41 90.87
C ILE A 496 -5.02 4.89 91.07
N GLY A 497 -4.30 4.11 90.27
CA GLY A 497 -4.08 2.67 90.47
C GLY A 497 -2.73 2.26 89.87
N ALA A 498 -1.81 1.88 90.75
CA ALA A 498 -0.40 1.57 90.49
C ALA A 498 -0.15 0.10 90.08
N ALA A 499 1.09 -0.14 89.62
CA ALA A 499 1.81 -1.42 89.55
C ALA A 499 1.30 -2.44 88.48
N GLN A 500 2.12 -3.20 87.76
CA GLN A 500 3.57 -3.41 87.63
C GLN A 500 3.80 -4.26 86.34
N PRO A 501 5.04 -4.58 85.94
CA PRO A 501 5.42 -4.77 84.54
C PRO A 501 5.71 -6.24 84.15
N GLY A 502 5.70 -6.47 82.83
CA GLY A 502 6.49 -7.51 82.17
C GLY A 502 5.80 -8.87 82.02
N GLN A 503 5.80 -9.40 80.80
CA GLN A 503 6.69 -10.51 80.43
C GLN A 503 6.43 -10.99 79.01
N ALA A 504 7.53 -11.28 78.32
CA ALA A 504 7.59 -12.03 77.09
C ALA A 504 7.24 -13.50 77.36
N VAL A 505 6.45 -14.14 76.48
CA VAL A 505 6.40 -15.60 76.36
C VAL A 505 6.08 -15.97 74.89
N SER A 506 7.05 -16.61 74.24
CA SER A 506 6.83 -17.76 73.32
C SER A 506 7.14 -19.04 74.13
N PRO A 507 6.99 -20.29 73.66
CA PRO A 507 6.25 -20.92 72.54
C PRO A 507 5.53 -22.23 72.99
N GLN A 508 5.27 -23.18 72.06
CA GLN A 508 4.72 -24.57 72.20
C GLN A 508 3.18 -24.69 72.17
N GLY A 509 2.52 -25.62 71.48
CA GLY A 509 2.95 -26.83 70.76
C GLY A 509 2.00 -27.99 71.08
N ALA A 510 1.29 -28.55 70.09
CA ALA A 510 0.63 -29.88 70.08
C ALA A 510 0.04 -30.07 68.67
N GLN A 511 0.48 -30.96 67.77
CA GLN A 511 0.79 -32.40 67.79
C GLN A 511 -0.46 -33.32 67.71
N GLY A 512 -0.52 -34.10 66.62
CA GLY A 512 -1.46 -35.21 66.36
C GLY A 512 -1.86 -35.26 64.87
N MET A 513 -1.12 -35.89 63.95
CA MET A 513 -0.96 -37.33 63.60
C MET A 513 -2.12 -37.99 62.82
N MET A 514 -1.69 -38.73 61.76
CA MET A 514 -2.36 -39.78 60.94
C MET A 514 -3.34 -39.33 59.84
N ALA A 515 -3.47 -39.98 58.68
CA ALA A 515 -2.68 -40.86 57.81
C ALA A 515 -3.60 -41.19 56.62
N GLY A 516 -3.07 -41.44 55.41
CA GLY A 516 -3.83 -41.92 54.23
C GLY A 516 -3.48 -41.15 52.96
N GLN A 517 -2.34 -41.39 52.30
CA GLN A 517 -2.09 -42.48 51.33
C GLN A 517 -3.08 -42.53 50.15
N GLY A 518 -2.63 -42.03 48.99
CA GLY A 518 -2.89 -42.64 47.68
C GLY A 518 -3.80 -41.90 46.70
N MET A 519 -3.24 -41.00 45.87
CA MET A 519 -3.60 -40.86 44.44
C MET A 519 -2.67 -39.87 43.71
N SER A 520 -1.42 -40.27 43.42
CA SER A 520 -0.53 -39.51 42.52
C SER A 520 0.12 -40.39 41.44
N GLN A 521 -0.62 -41.40 40.98
CA GLN A 521 -0.27 -42.20 39.80
C GLN A 521 -1.43 -42.14 38.79
N ALA A 522 -1.54 -41.01 38.08
CA ALA A 522 -2.43 -40.92 36.90
C ALA A 522 -1.98 -39.90 35.84
N LEU A 523 -0.93 -39.09 36.04
CA LEU A 523 -0.50 -38.09 35.05
C LEU A 523 0.90 -38.32 34.44
N GLY A 524 1.59 -39.39 34.82
CA GLY A 524 2.94 -39.72 34.31
C GLY A 524 2.99 -40.71 33.14
N ALA A 525 1.86 -41.24 32.69
CA ALA A 525 1.82 -42.39 31.76
C ALA A 525 1.22 -42.09 30.36
N MET A 526 0.95 -40.82 30.01
CA MET A 526 0.49 -40.42 28.66
C MET A 526 1.52 -39.60 27.86
N MET A 527 2.76 -39.44 28.35
CA MET A 527 3.89 -38.82 27.61
C MET A 527 5.03 -39.82 27.37
N ARG A 528 4.74 -41.06 26.97
CA ARG A 528 5.78 -42.06 26.66
C ARG A 528 5.33 -43.16 25.69
N ARG A 529 4.98 -42.77 24.46
CA ARG A 529 4.87 -43.59 23.22
C ARG A 529 4.57 -42.54 22.14
N GLU A 530 5.50 -42.06 21.33
CA GLU A 530 6.32 -42.78 20.35
C GLU A 530 7.71 -42.14 20.24
N GLN A 531 8.76 -42.89 20.61
CA GLN A 531 10.14 -42.58 20.26
C GLN A 531 10.47 -43.31 18.96
N GLY A 532 10.47 -42.58 17.85
CA GLY A 532 11.24 -42.93 16.67
C GLY A 532 12.68 -42.45 16.86
N THR A 533 13.64 -43.37 16.75
CA THR A 533 15.08 -43.16 16.87
C THR A 533 15.61 -42.04 15.96
N TYR A 534 15.99 -40.91 16.56
CA TYR A 534 16.91 -39.94 15.96
C TYR A 534 18.20 -39.90 16.80
N ARG A 535 19.31 -40.35 16.20
CA ARG A 535 20.67 -39.99 16.64
C ARG A 535 21.04 -38.65 15.99
N PRO A 536 21.56 -37.66 16.73
CA PRO A 536 22.17 -36.50 16.10
C PRO A 536 23.48 -36.93 15.42
N ALA A 537 23.63 -36.56 14.15
CA ALA A 537 24.87 -36.76 13.40
C ALA A 537 25.96 -35.85 13.99
N GLN A 538 27.05 -36.46 14.44
CA GLN A 538 28.31 -35.77 14.72
C GLN A 538 28.85 -35.20 13.39
N PRO A 539 29.34 -33.96 13.34
CA PRO A 539 30.04 -33.47 12.16
C PRO A 539 31.33 -34.29 11.97
N GLY A 540 31.51 -34.80 10.74
CA GLY A 540 32.69 -35.57 10.35
C GLY A 540 33.99 -34.80 10.54
N SER A 541 35.08 -35.53 10.70
CA SER A 541 36.39 -34.92 10.96
C SER A 541 36.88 -34.11 9.75
N PRO A 542 37.72 -33.07 9.95
CA PRO A 542 38.28 -32.27 8.85
C PRO A 542 39.03 -33.09 7.78
N GLU A 543 39.52 -34.29 8.12
CA GLU A 543 40.17 -35.21 7.17
C GLU A 543 39.18 -35.86 6.19
N GLU A 544 37.94 -36.13 6.61
CA GLU A 544 36.90 -36.71 5.74
C GLU A 544 36.36 -35.68 4.73
N LEU A 545 36.37 -34.39 5.11
CA LEU A 545 35.97 -33.29 4.23
C LEU A 545 37.04 -33.00 3.16
N MET A 546 38.32 -33.16 3.47
CA MET A 546 39.41 -33.06 2.48
C MET A 546 39.45 -34.27 1.54
N ALA A 547 39.11 -35.48 2.00
CA ALA A 547 39.03 -36.66 1.15
C ALA A 547 37.88 -36.57 0.11
N GLN A 548 36.75 -35.94 0.47
CA GLN A 548 35.66 -35.68 -0.47
C GLN A 548 35.98 -34.59 -1.51
N MET A 549 36.73 -33.55 -1.13
CA MET A 549 37.19 -32.54 -2.10
C MET A 549 38.25 -33.09 -3.07
N ALA A 550 39.05 -34.07 -2.67
CA ALA A 550 40.01 -34.74 -3.56
C ALA A 550 39.36 -35.69 -4.59
N GLN A 551 38.16 -36.22 -4.32
CA GLN A 551 37.40 -37.07 -5.26
C GLN A 551 36.57 -36.27 -6.28
N ALA A 552 36.26 -35.00 -6.01
CA ALA A 552 35.55 -34.11 -6.93
C ALA A 552 36.45 -33.50 -8.04
N GLY A 553 37.76 -33.76 -7.99
CA GLY A 553 38.76 -33.16 -8.88
C GLY A 553 39.25 -34.00 -10.07
N GLN A 554 38.66 -35.18 -10.36
CA GLN A 554 39.09 -35.99 -11.50
C GLN A 554 38.17 -35.81 -12.73
N PRO A 555 38.70 -35.46 -13.91
CA PRO A 555 37.92 -35.34 -15.14
C PRO A 555 37.60 -36.74 -15.71
N SER A 556 36.31 -37.09 -15.79
CA SER A 556 35.87 -38.34 -16.43
C SER A 556 36.07 -38.25 -17.94
N THR A 557 36.91 -39.11 -18.48
CA THR A 557 37.06 -39.38 -19.90
C THR A 557 36.05 -40.43 -20.35
N GLY A 558 35.33 -40.16 -21.44
CA GLY A 558 34.69 -41.20 -22.25
C GLY A 558 33.16 -41.09 -22.40
N GLY A 559 32.70 -40.81 -23.62
CA GLY A 559 31.30 -40.94 -23.99
C GLY A 559 30.91 -40.07 -25.19
N GLY A 560 31.43 -40.39 -26.37
CA GLY A 560 31.18 -39.64 -27.60
C GLY A 560 29.75 -39.77 -28.12
N PHE A 561 29.14 -38.63 -28.44
CA PHE A 561 27.99 -38.55 -29.34
C PHE A 561 28.28 -37.48 -30.40
N ARG A 562 28.46 -37.92 -31.65
CA ARG A 562 28.71 -37.06 -32.82
C ARG A 562 27.38 -36.52 -33.34
N VAL A 563 27.27 -35.20 -33.45
CA VAL A 563 26.22 -34.51 -34.22
C VAL A 563 26.85 -33.99 -35.52
N PRO A 564 26.29 -34.25 -36.71
CA PRO A 564 26.88 -33.79 -37.97
C PRO A 564 26.68 -32.28 -38.19
N GLY A 565 27.79 -31.62 -38.55
CA GLY A 565 27.89 -30.17 -38.68
C GLY A 565 27.22 -29.58 -39.91
N SER A 566 26.79 -28.33 -39.76
CA SER A 566 26.54 -27.39 -40.86
C SER A 566 27.66 -26.34 -40.84
N PRO A 567 28.25 -25.97 -41.99
CA PRO A 567 29.46 -25.16 -42.02
C PRO A 567 29.18 -23.69 -41.70
N ILE A 568 29.97 -23.15 -40.77
CA ILE A 568 30.11 -21.73 -40.47
C ILE A 568 30.90 -21.08 -41.63
N GLN A 569 30.28 -20.10 -42.30
CA GLN A 569 30.97 -19.20 -43.20
C GLN A 569 31.80 -18.19 -42.39
N SER A 570 33.06 -18.07 -42.77
CA SER A 570 34.04 -17.10 -42.30
C SER A 570 33.69 -15.65 -42.68
N PRO A 571 34.15 -14.65 -41.90
CA PRO A 571 33.87 -13.24 -42.15
C PRO A 571 34.80 -12.66 -43.24
N VAL A 572 34.24 -11.81 -44.11
CA VAL A 572 34.99 -11.01 -45.09
C VAL A 572 35.04 -9.55 -44.60
N PRO A 573 36.17 -8.82 -44.76
CA PRO A 573 36.44 -7.58 -44.03
C PRO A 573 35.97 -6.29 -44.75
N TYR A 574 35.89 -5.23 -43.95
CA TYR A 574 35.90 -3.78 -44.22
C TYR A 574 36.02 -3.29 -45.69
N GLY A 575 35.12 -2.38 -46.09
CA GLY A 575 35.24 -1.58 -47.30
C GLY A 575 34.22 -0.42 -47.39
N GLN A 576 34.70 0.77 -47.01
CA GLN A 576 34.35 2.16 -47.41
C GLN A 576 33.11 2.49 -48.28
N VAL A 577 32.40 3.54 -47.81
CA VAL A 577 31.97 4.77 -48.52
C VAL A 577 31.06 4.63 -49.75
N ARG A 578 29.83 5.18 -49.64
CA ARG A 578 29.36 6.26 -50.54
C ARG A 578 28.12 6.96 -50.02
N ALA A 579 28.23 8.29 -49.97
CA ALA A 579 27.13 9.22 -49.92
C ALA A 579 26.32 9.19 -51.21
N ARG A 580 24.99 9.26 -51.08
CA ARG A 580 24.10 10.10 -51.88
C ARG A 580 22.77 10.24 -51.15
#